data_AF-A0A258P1D9-F1
#
_entry.id   AF-A0A258P1D9-F1
#
_cell.length_a   1.000
_cell.length_b   1.000
_cell.length_c   1.000
_cell.angle_alpha   90.00
_cell.angle_beta   90.00
_cell.angle_gamma   90.00
#
_symmetry.space_group_name_H-M   'P 1'
#
loop_
_entity.id
_entity.type
_entity.pdbx_description
1 polymer ?
#
loop_
_entity_poly.entity_id
_entity_poly.type
_entity_poly.pdbx_seq_one_letter_code
_entity_poly.pdbx_strand_id
1 'polypeptide(L)'
;MDEISKDQAEFVREVFLVPEDFSHTAASLLTVTGRITEPHRITSLSFLDSLKGMMRTLSMPFDFAYTEVHGLHWQRILMAERIRSLGHENEAEREDVALAKAKAKLKKFLAEDDGAVLREQLLARLHRLASSEESLATARELTRQGIVLMWSAFEVLARDIFVRLLNEKPQLSERLFAHPNTRKRFSGEKVDWQTLASYSYDLSSSMGTLFAQRADLDDIQTIRETYGALFPDAAEMARALGDERLWTLFQKRNLIVHRRGIVDRQYLDKTGAPQPVGTQLVVTPGDVESLLAAVLLAGEQIIEVVANDG
;
A
#
# COMPACT_ATOMS: atom_id res chain seq x y z
N MET A 1 33.57 -4.39 -0.35
CA MET A 1 32.58 -3.45 0.23
C MET A 1 33.00 -3.22 1.66
N ASP A 2 33.46 -2.02 1.96
CA ASP A 2 33.93 -1.62 3.30
C ASP A 2 32.80 -1.65 4.33
N GLU A 3 33.14 -1.87 5.59
CA GLU A 3 32.23 -1.88 6.74
C GLU A 3 31.37 -0.59 6.80
N ILE A 4 31.98 0.55 6.45
CA ILE A 4 31.32 1.87 6.34
C ILE A 4 30.18 1.90 5.31
N SER A 5 30.34 1.20 4.18
CA SER A 5 29.30 1.15 3.14
C SER A 5 28.11 0.30 3.57
N LYS A 6 28.31 -0.65 4.49
CA LYS A 6 27.25 -1.49 5.03
C LYS A 6 26.40 -0.71 6.03
N ASP A 7 27.03 0.02 6.94
CA ASP A 7 26.34 0.88 7.92
C ASP A 7 25.49 1.95 7.24
N GLN A 8 26.00 2.55 6.16
CA GLN A 8 25.24 3.52 5.36
C GLN A 8 24.01 2.89 4.70
N ALA A 9 24.13 1.65 4.19
CA ALA A 9 23.03 0.94 3.54
C ALA A 9 21.93 0.58 4.54
N GLU A 10 22.31 0.13 5.74
CA GLU A 10 21.36 -0.15 6.82
C GLU A 10 20.63 1.14 7.24
N PHE A 11 21.37 2.24 7.49
CA PHE A 11 20.75 3.52 7.82
C PHE A 11 19.78 4.04 6.75
N VAL A 12 20.14 3.90 5.47
CA VAL A 12 19.25 4.31 4.36
C VAL A 12 17.97 3.46 4.33
N ARG A 13 18.05 2.15 4.59
CA ARG A 13 16.88 1.27 4.65
C ARG A 13 15.97 1.53 5.85
N GLU A 14 16.49 2.10 6.92
CA GLU A 14 15.68 2.54 8.07
C GLU A 14 14.89 3.83 7.81
N VAL A 15 15.28 4.61 6.77
CA VAL A 15 14.70 5.93 6.49
C VAL A 15 13.89 5.96 5.21
N PHE A 16 14.36 5.31 4.16
CA PHE A 16 13.75 5.34 2.84
C PHE A 16 13.29 3.95 2.41
N LEU A 17 12.06 3.89 1.90
CA LEU A 17 11.57 2.69 1.23
C LEU A 17 12.32 2.52 -0.08
N VAL A 18 13.02 1.40 -0.21
CA VAL A 18 13.64 0.99 -1.47
C VAL A 18 12.59 0.18 -2.23
N PRO A 19 12.14 0.63 -3.41
CA PRO A 19 11.07 -0.05 -4.13
C PRO A 19 11.52 -1.44 -4.54
N GLU A 20 10.76 -2.44 -4.13
CA GLU A 20 10.79 -3.78 -4.71
C GLU A 20 9.76 -3.88 -5.86
N ASP A 21 9.87 -4.94 -6.66
CA ASP A 21 8.83 -5.23 -7.65
C ASP A 21 7.51 -5.55 -6.94
N PHE A 22 6.58 -4.60 -6.93
CA PHE A 22 5.27 -4.77 -6.32
C PHE A 22 4.51 -5.97 -6.90
N SER A 23 4.74 -6.34 -8.17
CA SER A 23 4.13 -7.52 -8.76
C SER A 23 4.60 -8.82 -8.10
N HIS A 24 5.83 -8.85 -7.58
CA HIS A 24 6.34 -9.96 -6.79
C HIS A 24 5.68 -9.99 -5.40
N THR A 25 5.63 -8.85 -4.70
CA THR A 25 4.99 -8.74 -3.37
C THR A 25 3.50 -9.10 -3.41
N ALA A 26 2.79 -8.69 -4.46
CA ALA A 26 1.35 -8.92 -4.63
C ALA A 26 1.03 -10.16 -5.49
N ALA A 27 1.99 -11.07 -5.74
CA ALA A 27 1.84 -12.17 -6.69
C ALA A 27 0.65 -13.10 -6.38
N SER A 28 0.44 -13.42 -5.10
CA SER A 28 -0.68 -14.29 -4.68
C SER A 28 -2.03 -13.63 -4.95
N LEU A 29 -2.21 -12.38 -4.52
CA LEU A 29 -3.41 -11.59 -4.78
C LEU A 29 -3.66 -11.35 -6.29
N LEU A 30 -2.62 -11.12 -7.09
CA LEU A 30 -2.73 -11.01 -8.55
C LEU A 30 -3.23 -12.33 -9.17
N THR A 31 -2.76 -13.46 -8.66
CA THR A 31 -3.22 -14.79 -9.09
C THR A 31 -4.68 -15.03 -8.74
N VAL A 32 -5.10 -14.68 -7.51
CA VAL A 32 -6.51 -14.71 -7.10
C VAL A 32 -7.34 -13.82 -8.02
N THR A 33 -6.94 -12.55 -8.21
CA THR A 33 -7.62 -11.56 -9.06
C THR A 33 -7.80 -12.03 -10.51
N GLY A 34 -6.81 -12.74 -11.06
CA GLY A 34 -6.89 -13.28 -12.42
C GLY A 34 -7.93 -14.39 -12.60
N ARG A 35 -8.37 -15.04 -11.51
CA ARG A 35 -9.35 -16.13 -11.53
C ARG A 35 -10.80 -15.66 -11.31
N ILE A 36 -10.99 -14.43 -10.83
CA ILE A 36 -12.31 -13.91 -10.46
C ILE A 36 -13.00 -13.24 -11.64
N THR A 37 -14.31 -13.40 -11.72
CA THR A 37 -15.15 -12.69 -12.69
C THR A 37 -15.51 -11.28 -12.23
N GLU A 38 -16.01 -10.49 -13.17
CA GLU A 38 -16.68 -9.24 -12.80
C GLU A 38 -17.93 -9.54 -11.96
N PRO A 39 -18.29 -8.66 -11.01
CA PRO A 39 -17.70 -7.35 -10.73
C PRO A 39 -16.66 -7.30 -9.59
N HIS A 40 -16.34 -8.42 -8.94
CA HIS A 40 -15.35 -8.48 -7.85
C HIS A 40 -13.92 -8.19 -8.33
N ARG A 41 -13.62 -8.56 -9.59
CA ARG A 41 -12.33 -8.28 -10.21
C ARG A 41 -11.99 -6.78 -10.25
N ILE A 42 -12.93 -5.91 -10.64
CA ILE A 42 -12.73 -4.45 -10.60
C ILE A 42 -12.35 -3.97 -9.18
N THR A 43 -13.03 -4.48 -8.16
CA THR A 43 -12.78 -4.06 -6.76
C THR A 43 -11.38 -4.49 -6.32
N SER A 44 -10.95 -5.71 -6.68
CA SER A 44 -9.59 -6.19 -6.41
C SER A 44 -8.52 -5.36 -7.14
N LEU A 45 -8.75 -5.03 -8.41
CA LEU A 45 -7.82 -4.20 -9.19
C LEU A 45 -7.68 -2.78 -8.59
N SER A 46 -8.78 -2.16 -8.17
CA SER A 46 -8.76 -0.85 -7.50
C SER A 46 -7.96 -0.89 -6.18
N PHE A 47 -8.07 -1.97 -5.42
CA PHE A 47 -7.28 -2.18 -4.20
C PHE A 47 -5.79 -2.33 -4.51
N LEU A 48 -5.43 -3.16 -5.48
CA LEU A 48 -4.04 -3.32 -5.95
C LEU A 48 -3.45 -1.99 -6.45
N ASP A 49 -4.20 -1.23 -7.23
CA ASP A 49 -3.76 0.07 -7.73
C ASP A 49 -3.58 1.09 -6.61
N SER A 50 -4.42 1.06 -5.58
CA SER A 50 -4.29 1.92 -4.40
C SER A 50 -3.01 1.60 -3.61
N LEU A 51 -2.73 0.31 -3.37
CA LEU A 51 -1.48 -0.11 -2.70
C LEU A 51 -0.24 0.19 -3.54
N LYS A 52 -0.31 0.00 -4.86
CA LYS A 52 0.77 0.37 -5.79
C LYS A 52 1.01 1.88 -5.79
N GLY A 53 -0.04 2.68 -5.73
CA GLY A 53 0.03 4.13 -5.57
C GLY A 53 0.77 4.53 -4.29
N MET A 54 0.39 3.92 -3.17
CA MET A 54 1.05 4.11 -1.87
C MET A 54 2.54 3.75 -1.91
N MET A 55 2.90 2.60 -2.49
CA MET A 55 4.32 2.20 -2.65
C MET A 55 5.12 3.20 -3.48
N ARG A 56 4.55 3.71 -4.58
CA ARG A 56 5.18 4.77 -5.39
C ARG A 56 5.37 6.05 -4.59
N THR A 57 4.36 6.46 -3.82
CA THR A 57 4.43 7.65 -2.96
C THR A 57 5.58 7.54 -1.95
N LEU A 58 5.72 6.38 -1.31
CA LEU A 58 6.75 6.13 -0.32
C LEU A 58 8.15 6.00 -0.92
N SER A 59 8.24 5.49 -2.15
CA SER A 59 9.51 5.29 -2.86
C SER A 59 10.02 6.55 -3.56
N MET A 60 9.23 7.64 -3.59
CA MET A 60 9.61 8.89 -4.28
C MET A 60 11.02 9.40 -3.94
N PRO A 61 11.46 9.47 -2.67
CA PRO A 61 12.81 9.92 -2.36
C PRO A 61 13.90 9.04 -2.99
N PHE A 62 13.69 7.72 -3.00
CA PHE A 62 14.57 6.78 -3.68
C PHE A 62 14.54 7.00 -5.20
N ASP A 63 13.35 7.07 -5.81
CA ASP A 63 13.19 7.21 -7.25
C ASP A 63 13.80 8.50 -7.78
N PHE A 64 13.68 9.62 -7.04
CA PHE A 64 14.32 10.87 -7.41
C PHE A 64 15.84 10.79 -7.31
N ALA A 65 16.39 10.23 -6.22
CA ALA A 65 17.82 10.04 -6.08
C ALA A 65 18.39 9.09 -7.16
N TYR A 66 17.67 8.01 -7.44
CA TYR A 66 18.01 7.06 -8.49
C TYR A 66 18.00 7.72 -9.86
N THR A 67 16.93 8.45 -10.20
CA THR A 67 16.78 9.14 -11.49
C THR A 67 17.86 10.20 -11.68
N GLU A 68 18.21 10.95 -10.63
CA GLU A 68 19.30 11.93 -10.67
C GLU A 68 20.64 11.26 -10.97
N VAL A 69 21.03 10.26 -10.17
CA VAL A 69 22.31 9.56 -10.32
C VAL A 69 22.39 8.85 -11.67
N HIS A 70 21.33 8.12 -12.03
CA HIS A 70 21.23 7.45 -13.32
C HIS A 70 21.29 8.44 -14.49
N GLY A 71 20.59 9.58 -14.38
CA GLY A 71 20.60 10.65 -15.37
C GLY A 71 21.99 11.24 -15.59
N LEU A 72 22.78 11.45 -14.53
CA LEU A 72 24.16 11.93 -14.63
C LEU A 72 25.05 10.93 -15.39
N HIS A 73 24.93 9.63 -15.11
CA HIS A 73 25.68 8.60 -15.84
C HIS A 73 25.23 8.51 -17.29
N TRP A 74 23.93 8.54 -17.56
CA TRP A 74 23.38 8.58 -18.91
C TRP A 74 23.95 9.76 -19.71
N GLN A 75 23.92 10.98 -19.14
CA GLN A 75 24.45 12.18 -19.80
C GLN A 75 25.95 12.06 -20.08
N ARG A 76 26.75 11.56 -19.12
CA ARG A 76 28.19 11.33 -19.30
C ARG A 76 28.48 10.35 -20.44
N ILE A 77 27.77 9.23 -20.47
CA ILE A 77 27.92 8.21 -21.52
C ILE A 77 27.49 8.77 -22.87
N LEU A 78 26.33 9.42 -22.94
CA LEU A 78 25.80 9.99 -24.18
C LEU A 78 26.74 11.06 -24.74
N MET A 79 27.25 11.98 -23.92
CA MET A 79 28.19 13.01 -24.38
C MET A 79 29.48 12.39 -24.90
N ALA A 80 30.00 11.36 -24.23
CA ALA A 80 31.19 10.65 -24.69
C ALA A 80 30.97 9.98 -26.06
N GLU A 81 29.80 9.36 -26.28
CA GLU A 81 29.49 8.75 -27.58
C GLU A 81 29.18 9.79 -28.67
N ARG A 82 28.57 10.94 -28.33
CA ARG A 82 28.42 12.07 -29.27
C ARG A 82 29.76 12.59 -29.77
N ILE A 83 30.74 12.76 -28.87
CA ILE A 83 32.11 13.18 -29.23
C ILE A 83 32.78 12.14 -30.15
N ARG A 84 32.61 10.84 -29.86
CA ARG A 84 33.17 9.75 -30.68
C ARG A 84 32.51 9.63 -32.06
N SER A 85 31.24 10.03 -32.18
CA SER A 85 30.50 10.00 -33.44
C SER A 85 30.71 11.25 -34.31
N LEU A 86 31.58 12.19 -33.91
CA LEU A 86 31.90 13.39 -34.70
C LEU A 86 32.48 13.09 -36.11
N GLY A 87 32.90 11.85 -36.38
CA GLY A 87 33.37 11.42 -37.70
C GLY A 87 32.27 11.14 -38.74
N HIS A 88 30.98 11.28 -38.39
CA HIS A 88 29.87 11.12 -39.32
C HIS A 88 29.46 12.49 -39.92
N GLU A 89 29.31 12.57 -41.24
CA GLU A 89 28.99 13.81 -41.97
C GLU A 89 27.56 14.29 -41.74
N ASN A 90 26.61 13.37 -41.55
CA ASN A 90 25.20 13.70 -41.31
C ASN A 90 24.92 13.80 -39.79
N GLU A 91 24.42 14.97 -39.37
CA GLU A 91 24.11 15.25 -37.97
C GLU A 91 22.98 14.38 -37.39
N ALA A 92 21.95 14.06 -38.18
CA ALA A 92 20.84 13.22 -37.73
C ALA A 92 21.31 11.77 -37.51
N GLU A 93 22.05 11.22 -38.48
CA GLU A 93 22.64 9.88 -38.36
C GLU A 93 23.65 9.80 -37.22
N ARG A 94 24.44 10.87 -37.00
CA ARG A 94 25.37 10.97 -35.87
C ARG A 94 24.67 10.85 -34.52
N GLU A 95 23.55 11.55 -34.35
CA GLU A 95 22.80 11.53 -33.09
C GLU A 95 22.15 10.16 -32.85
N ASP A 96 21.55 9.55 -33.87
CA ASP A 96 20.95 8.21 -33.77
C ASP A 96 22.01 7.15 -33.42
N VAL A 97 23.18 7.20 -34.08
CA VAL A 97 24.30 6.28 -33.79
C VAL A 97 24.84 6.49 -32.37
N ALA A 98 25.01 7.73 -31.93
CA ALA A 98 25.45 8.04 -30.58
C ALA A 98 24.46 7.54 -29.51
N LEU A 99 23.17 7.73 -29.74
CA LEU A 99 22.10 7.31 -28.83
C LEU A 99 22.00 5.78 -28.74
N ALA A 100 22.08 5.07 -29.87
CA ALA A 100 22.09 3.62 -29.89
C ALA A 100 23.31 3.03 -29.14
N LYS A 101 24.52 3.56 -29.40
CA LYS A 101 25.75 3.16 -28.70
C LYS A 101 25.69 3.49 -27.20
N ALA A 102 25.20 4.66 -26.84
CA ALA A 102 25.05 5.08 -25.44
C ALA A 102 24.08 4.17 -24.68
N LYS A 103 22.94 3.80 -25.27
CA LYS A 103 21.99 2.83 -24.66
C LYS A 103 22.64 1.47 -24.41
N ALA A 104 23.33 0.93 -25.42
CA ALA A 104 24.02 -0.35 -25.29
C ALA A 104 25.11 -0.30 -24.20
N LYS A 105 25.86 0.79 -24.14
CA LYS A 105 26.94 0.99 -23.17
C LYS A 105 26.42 1.22 -21.75
N LEU A 106 25.34 1.97 -21.58
CA LEU A 106 24.67 2.12 -20.28
C LEU A 106 24.14 0.77 -19.79
N LYS A 107 23.49 -0.02 -20.66
CA LYS A 107 23.03 -1.37 -20.30
C LYS A 107 24.19 -2.25 -19.84
N LYS A 108 25.34 -2.18 -20.52
CA LYS A 108 26.56 -2.90 -20.15
C LYS A 108 27.10 -2.41 -18.80
N PHE A 109 27.22 -1.10 -18.62
CA PHE A 109 27.65 -0.46 -17.37
C PHE A 109 26.81 -0.90 -16.16
N LEU A 110 25.48 -0.99 -16.32
CA LEU A 110 24.58 -1.44 -15.26
C LEU A 110 24.72 -2.94 -14.93
N ALA A 111 25.12 -3.76 -15.90
CA ALA A 111 25.22 -5.22 -15.74
C ALA A 111 26.59 -5.68 -15.21
N GLU A 112 27.64 -4.87 -15.38
CA GLU A 112 29.01 -5.18 -14.95
C GLU A 112 29.32 -4.60 -13.55
N ASP A 113 30.53 -4.87 -13.03
CA ASP A 113 31.01 -4.36 -11.73
C ASP A 113 30.97 -2.83 -11.63
N ASP A 114 31.01 -2.12 -12.77
CA ASP A 114 30.84 -0.67 -12.85
C ASP A 114 29.47 -0.19 -12.30
N GLY A 115 28.46 -1.05 -12.29
CA GLY A 115 27.17 -0.78 -11.64
C GLY A 115 27.29 -0.58 -10.12
N ALA A 116 28.37 -1.06 -9.49
CA ALA A 116 28.68 -0.78 -8.09
C ALA A 116 28.91 0.71 -7.83
N VAL A 117 29.54 1.42 -8.77
CA VAL A 117 29.79 2.87 -8.66
C VAL A 117 28.48 3.64 -8.63
N LEU A 118 27.49 3.24 -9.43
CA LEU A 118 26.17 3.85 -9.41
C LEU A 118 25.46 3.61 -8.07
N ARG A 119 25.51 2.37 -7.55
CA ARG A 119 24.92 2.02 -6.25
C ARG A 119 25.57 2.80 -5.11
N GLU A 120 26.89 2.94 -5.11
CA GLU A 120 27.62 3.72 -4.11
C GLU A 120 27.26 5.21 -4.16
N GLN A 121 27.16 5.80 -5.36
CA GLN A 121 26.73 7.20 -5.51
C GLN A 121 25.28 7.43 -5.09
N LEU A 122 24.39 6.49 -5.41
CA LEU A 122 23.01 6.50 -4.94
C LEU A 122 22.95 6.42 -3.42
N LEU A 123 23.68 5.48 -2.83
CA LEU A 123 23.74 5.30 -1.40
C LEU A 123 24.27 6.56 -0.70
N ALA A 124 25.37 7.14 -1.19
CA ALA A 124 25.92 8.38 -0.67
C ALA A 124 24.95 9.56 -0.81
N ARG A 125 24.13 9.60 -1.88
CA ARG A 125 23.10 10.62 -2.06
C ARG A 125 21.97 10.45 -1.04
N LEU A 126 21.43 9.24 -0.91
CA LEU A 126 20.38 8.92 0.06
C LEU A 126 20.85 9.14 1.49
N HIS A 127 22.06 8.71 1.83
CA HIS A 127 22.64 8.94 3.15
C HIS A 127 22.73 10.43 3.49
N ARG A 128 23.18 11.28 2.54
CA ARG A 128 23.18 12.74 2.73
C ARG A 128 21.78 13.31 2.95
N LEU A 129 20.78 12.81 2.22
CA LEU A 129 19.39 13.21 2.44
C LEU A 129 18.91 12.78 3.83
N ALA A 130 19.15 11.53 4.25
CA ALA A 130 18.78 11.04 5.56
C ALA A 130 19.51 11.74 6.72
N SER A 131 20.71 12.29 6.46
CA SER A 131 21.50 13.04 7.45
C SER A 131 21.03 14.48 7.64
N SER A 132 20.21 15.01 6.73
CA SER A 132 19.61 16.34 6.86
C SER A 132 18.33 16.25 7.71
N GLU A 133 18.22 17.06 8.76
CA GLU A 133 17.09 17.05 9.67
C GLU A 133 15.75 17.29 8.95
N GLU A 134 15.69 18.27 8.06
CA GLU A 134 14.49 18.62 7.30
C GLU A 134 14.09 17.49 6.33
N SER A 135 15.06 16.92 5.63
CA SER A 135 14.82 15.81 4.70
C SER A 135 14.41 14.53 5.43
N LEU A 136 15.00 14.24 6.58
CA LEU A 136 14.62 13.12 7.44
C LEU A 136 13.20 13.30 8.00
N ALA A 137 12.86 14.51 8.47
CA ALA A 137 11.51 14.83 8.93
C ALA A 137 10.48 14.63 7.81
N THR A 138 10.81 15.07 6.59
CA THR A 138 9.97 14.90 5.40
C THR A 138 9.80 13.42 5.03
N ALA A 139 10.87 12.63 5.03
CA ALA A 139 10.81 11.19 4.76
C ALA A 139 9.94 10.44 5.78
N ARG A 140 10.07 10.79 7.07
CA ARG A 140 9.23 10.23 8.15
C ARG A 140 7.76 10.62 7.99
N GLU A 141 7.48 11.85 7.56
CA GLU A 141 6.10 12.27 7.28
C GLU A 141 5.52 11.51 6.09
N LEU A 142 6.27 11.35 4.99
CA LEU A 142 5.84 10.52 3.86
C LEU A 142 5.51 9.09 4.31
N THR A 143 6.35 8.50 5.15
CA THR A 143 6.12 7.15 5.69
C THR A 143 4.82 7.06 6.50
N ARG A 144 4.53 8.07 7.34
CA ARG A 144 3.24 8.16 8.05
C ARG A 144 2.06 8.29 7.10
N GLN A 145 2.17 9.09 6.04
CA GLN A 145 1.12 9.18 5.02
C GLN A 145 0.90 7.83 4.33
N GLY A 146 1.96 7.04 4.12
CA GLY A 146 1.85 5.67 3.62
C GLY A 146 0.97 4.76 4.49
N ILE A 147 1.11 4.84 5.82
CA ILE A 147 0.25 4.10 6.76
C ILE A 147 -1.22 4.49 6.58
N VAL A 148 -1.51 5.78 6.43
CA VAL A 148 -2.88 6.25 6.20
C VAL A 148 -3.42 5.71 4.87
N LEU A 149 -2.65 5.84 3.78
CA LEU A 149 -3.04 5.34 2.46
C LEU A 149 -3.25 3.82 2.45
N MET A 150 -2.39 3.07 3.13
CA MET A 150 -2.47 1.61 3.23
C MET A 150 -3.75 1.17 3.97
N TRP A 151 -4.05 1.79 5.11
CA TRP A 151 -5.29 1.52 5.83
C TRP A 151 -6.52 1.91 4.99
N SER A 152 -6.51 3.09 4.37
CA SER A 152 -7.62 3.55 3.53
C SER A 152 -7.90 2.59 2.36
N ALA A 153 -6.85 2.05 1.72
CA ALA A 153 -7.02 1.05 0.66
C ALA A 153 -7.71 -0.22 1.19
N PHE A 154 -7.32 -0.70 2.36
CA PHE A 154 -7.93 -1.87 3.00
C PHE A 154 -9.38 -1.62 3.45
N GLU A 155 -9.64 -0.47 4.06
CA GLU A 155 -10.97 -0.03 4.50
C GLU A 155 -11.95 0.05 3.30
N VAL A 156 -11.52 0.68 2.20
CA VAL A 156 -12.31 0.78 0.97
C VAL A 156 -12.57 -0.61 0.38
N LEU A 157 -11.58 -1.50 0.31
CA LEU A 157 -11.76 -2.87 -0.16
C LEU A 157 -12.84 -3.60 0.66
N ALA A 158 -12.70 -3.60 1.99
CA ALA A 158 -13.62 -4.27 2.89
C ALA A 158 -15.05 -3.70 2.76
N ARG A 159 -15.17 -2.38 2.67
CA ARG A 159 -16.47 -1.71 2.48
C ARG A 159 -17.11 -2.05 1.15
N ASP A 160 -16.39 -1.92 0.04
CA ASP A 160 -16.92 -2.09 -1.30
C ASP A 160 -17.35 -3.54 -1.55
N ILE A 161 -16.55 -4.51 -1.08
CA ILE A 161 -16.91 -5.93 -1.16
C ILE A 161 -18.14 -6.22 -0.31
N PHE A 162 -18.20 -5.71 0.92
CA PHE A 162 -19.37 -5.87 1.79
C PHE A 162 -20.65 -5.32 1.15
N VAL A 163 -20.60 -4.08 0.64
CA VAL A 163 -21.74 -3.42 0.00
C VAL A 163 -22.23 -4.24 -1.19
N ARG A 164 -21.29 -4.65 -2.05
CA ARG A 164 -21.59 -5.42 -3.26
C ARG A 164 -22.21 -6.78 -2.93
N LEU A 165 -21.57 -7.53 -2.02
CA LEU A 165 -22.04 -8.84 -1.59
C LEU A 165 -23.49 -8.80 -1.11
N LEU A 166 -23.85 -7.84 -0.27
CA LEU A 166 -25.20 -7.77 0.29
C LEU A 166 -26.22 -7.16 -0.67
N ASN A 167 -25.80 -6.34 -1.62
CA ASN A 167 -26.66 -5.88 -2.71
C ASN A 167 -26.99 -7.02 -3.69
N GLU A 168 -26.04 -7.95 -3.91
CA GLU A 168 -26.23 -9.11 -4.78
C GLU A 168 -26.92 -10.29 -4.04
N LYS A 169 -26.65 -10.44 -2.74
CA LYS A 169 -27.20 -11.52 -1.89
C LYS A 169 -27.79 -10.98 -0.58
N PRO A 170 -28.94 -10.28 -0.63
CA PRO A 170 -29.60 -9.69 0.54
C PRO A 170 -29.85 -10.66 1.69
N GLN A 171 -30.11 -11.93 1.40
CA GLN A 171 -30.37 -12.98 2.38
C GLN A 171 -29.21 -13.20 3.36
N LEU A 172 -27.97 -12.86 2.98
CA LEU A 172 -26.83 -12.96 3.90
C LEU A 172 -26.93 -11.97 5.08
N SER A 173 -27.76 -10.94 4.96
CA SER A 173 -28.09 -10.02 6.05
C SER A 173 -28.67 -10.74 7.27
N GLU A 174 -29.35 -11.87 7.08
CA GLU A 174 -29.89 -12.68 8.18
C GLU A 174 -28.78 -13.19 9.10
N ARG A 175 -27.60 -13.52 8.54
CA ARG A 175 -26.44 -13.94 9.34
C ARG A 175 -25.93 -12.80 10.23
N LEU A 176 -25.92 -11.56 9.72
CA LEU A 176 -25.54 -10.38 10.49
C LEU A 176 -26.49 -10.12 11.65
N PHE A 177 -27.78 -10.36 11.47
CA PHE A 177 -28.80 -10.19 12.51
C PHE A 177 -28.80 -11.33 13.54
N ALA A 178 -28.46 -12.54 13.11
CA ALA A 178 -28.36 -13.71 13.99
C ALA A 178 -27.11 -13.65 14.89
N HIS A 179 -26.00 -13.10 14.39
CA HIS A 179 -24.73 -13.13 15.10
C HIS A 179 -24.65 -12.06 16.23
N PRO A 180 -24.32 -12.42 17.48
CA PRO A 180 -24.39 -11.51 18.64
C PRO A 180 -23.59 -10.22 18.51
N ASN A 181 -22.39 -10.28 17.92
CA ASN A 181 -21.48 -9.12 17.83
C ASN A 181 -21.94 -8.09 16.78
N THR A 182 -22.65 -8.55 15.75
CA THR A 182 -23.07 -7.70 14.62
C THR A 182 -24.53 -7.28 14.73
N ARG A 183 -25.36 -8.05 15.46
CA ARG A 183 -26.79 -7.79 15.61
C ARG A 183 -27.09 -6.36 16.04
N LYS A 184 -26.45 -5.86 17.10
CA LYS A 184 -26.73 -4.50 17.59
C LYS A 184 -26.40 -3.43 16.55
N ARG A 185 -25.36 -3.67 15.75
CA ARG A 185 -24.85 -2.75 14.73
C ARG A 185 -25.76 -2.68 13.51
N PHE A 186 -26.33 -3.82 13.08
CA PHE A 186 -27.15 -3.87 11.86
C PHE A 186 -28.67 -3.93 12.10
N SER A 187 -29.14 -4.41 13.26
CA SER A 187 -30.59 -4.57 13.55
C SER A 187 -31.27 -3.33 14.15
N GLY A 188 -30.52 -2.27 14.48
CA GLY A 188 -30.93 -1.27 15.46
C GLY A 188 -31.93 -0.19 15.00
N GLU A 189 -32.10 0.06 13.70
CA GLU A 189 -32.89 1.22 13.25
C GLU A 189 -33.97 0.88 12.23
N LYS A 190 -35.19 1.38 12.53
CA LYS A 190 -36.31 1.39 11.59
C LYS A 190 -35.89 2.14 10.33
N VAL A 191 -36.09 1.54 9.17
CA VAL A 191 -35.96 2.26 7.90
C VAL A 191 -37.06 3.33 7.87
N ASP A 192 -36.68 4.60 7.83
CA ASP A 192 -37.63 5.70 7.76
C ASP A 192 -38.27 5.78 6.36
N TRP A 193 -39.39 6.49 6.29
CA TRP A 193 -40.17 6.62 5.05
C TRP A 193 -39.39 7.32 3.92
N GLN A 194 -38.54 8.30 4.23
CA GLN A 194 -37.77 9.03 3.22
C GLN A 194 -36.72 8.12 2.60
N THR A 195 -36.06 7.28 3.41
CA THR A 195 -35.16 6.24 2.92
C THR A 195 -35.91 5.27 2.01
N LEU A 196 -37.06 4.73 2.41
CA LEU A 196 -37.85 3.83 1.55
C LEU A 196 -38.25 4.51 0.23
N ALA A 197 -38.70 5.76 0.27
CA ALA A 197 -39.06 6.52 -0.92
C ALA A 197 -37.87 6.73 -1.86
N SER A 198 -36.66 6.97 -1.33
CA SER A 198 -35.44 7.16 -2.14
C SER A 198 -35.04 5.92 -2.95
N TYR A 199 -35.43 4.73 -2.47
CA TYR A 199 -35.21 3.45 -3.16
C TYR A 199 -36.48 2.94 -3.87
N SER A 200 -37.48 3.81 -4.12
CA SER A 200 -38.75 3.41 -4.74
C SER A 200 -39.45 2.24 -4.02
N TYR A 201 -39.27 2.15 -2.70
CA TYR A 201 -39.79 1.08 -1.84
C TYR A 201 -39.25 -0.33 -2.15
N ASP A 202 -38.14 -0.43 -2.89
CA ASP A 202 -37.45 -1.69 -3.17
C ASP A 202 -35.98 -1.62 -2.69
N LEU A 203 -35.70 -2.32 -1.59
CA LEU A 203 -34.36 -2.41 -1.01
C LEU A 203 -33.60 -3.66 -1.46
N SER A 204 -34.19 -4.52 -2.30
CA SER A 204 -33.64 -5.83 -2.64
C SER A 204 -32.25 -5.79 -3.28
N SER A 205 -31.87 -4.68 -3.93
CA SER A 205 -30.54 -4.51 -4.53
C SER A 205 -29.67 -3.48 -3.81
N SER A 206 -30.08 -3.01 -2.63
CA SER A 206 -29.48 -1.88 -1.92
C SER A 206 -29.22 -2.14 -0.43
N MET A 207 -29.34 -3.38 0.03
CA MET A 207 -29.13 -3.75 1.43
C MET A 207 -27.72 -3.46 1.94
N GLY A 208 -26.69 -3.78 1.15
CA GLY A 208 -25.31 -3.46 1.48
C GLY A 208 -25.06 -1.96 1.54
N THR A 209 -25.60 -1.21 0.58
CA THR A 209 -25.52 0.27 0.57
C THR A 209 -26.16 0.87 1.83
N LEU A 210 -27.36 0.40 2.17
CA LEU A 210 -28.09 0.84 3.36
C LEU A 210 -27.29 0.56 4.64
N PHE A 211 -26.73 -0.63 4.77
CA PHE A 211 -25.98 -1.01 5.97
C PHE A 211 -24.64 -0.29 6.09
N ALA A 212 -23.90 -0.12 5.00
CA ALA A 212 -22.64 0.60 5.02
C ALA A 212 -22.82 2.09 5.33
N GLN A 213 -24.00 2.68 5.11
CA GLN A 213 -24.30 4.05 5.54
C GLN A 213 -24.58 4.16 7.05
N ARG A 214 -25.08 3.08 7.66
CA ARG A 214 -25.47 3.05 9.08
C ARG A 214 -24.34 2.56 9.98
N ALA A 215 -23.56 1.63 9.47
CA ALA A 215 -22.50 0.95 10.17
C ALA A 215 -21.25 0.98 9.28
N ASP A 216 -20.42 1.99 9.50
CA ASP A 216 -19.14 2.05 8.82
C ASP A 216 -18.25 0.87 9.28
N LEU A 217 -17.50 0.35 8.31
CA LEU A 217 -16.47 -0.67 8.49
C LEU A 217 -15.10 0.03 8.66
N ASP A 218 -15.03 0.99 9.59
CA ASP A 218 -13.90 1.92 9.77
C ASP A 218 -12.83 1.44 10.75
N ASP A 219 -13.09 0.33 11.46
CA ASP A 219 -12.15 -0.30 12.38
C ASP A 219 -12.00 -1.81 12.12
N ILE A 220 -10.81 -2.34 12.43
CA ILE A 220 -10.48 -3.74 12.16
C ILE A 220 -11.33 -4.75 12.93
N GLN A 221 -11.78 -4.40 14.15
CA GLN A 221 -12.62 -5.29 14.93
C GLN A 221 -14.00 -5.42 14.29
N THR A 222 -14.58 -4.31 13.83
CA THR A 222 -15.85 -4.28 13.10
C THR A 222 -15.75 -5.04 11.78
N ILE A 223 -14.67 -4.87 11.02
CA ILE A 223 -14.43 -5.65 9.79
C ILE A 223 -14.40 -7.15 10.13
N ARG A 224 -13.59 -7.55 11.11
CA ARG A 224 -13.45 -8.96 11.53
C ARG A 224 -14.77 -9.57 11.98
N GLU A 225 -15.53 -8.87 12.82
CA GLU A 225 -16.83 -9.35 13.32
C GLU A 225 -17.86 -9.46 12.21
N THR A 226 -17.88 -8.51 11.27
CA THR A 226 -18.80 -8.50 10.13
C THR A 226 -18.51 -9.66 9.18
N TYR A 227 -17.27 -9.80 8.74
CA TYR A 227 -16.89 -10.91 7.86
C TYR A 227 -16.96 -12.27 8.54
N GLY A 228 -16.65 -12.36 9.84
CA GLY A 228 -16.82 -13.59 10.62
C GLY A 228 -18.29 -14.02 10.76
N ALA A 229 -19.21 -13.07 10.88
CA ALA A 229 -20.65 -13.36 10.87
C ALA A 229 -21.15 -13.82 9.49
N LEU A 230 -20.64 -13.20 8.41
CA LEU A 230 -21.02 -13.56 7.03
C LEU A 230 -20.46 -14.93 6.62
N PHE A 231 -19.25 -15.26 7.05
CA PHE A 231 -18.50 -16.44 6.61
C PHE A 231 -17.91 -17.20 7.81
N PRO A 232 -18.74 -17.87 8.62
CA PRO A 232 -18.30 -18.52 9.86
C PRO A 232 -17.31 -19.67 9.63
N ASP A 233 -17.38 -20.32 8.47
CA ASP A 233 -16.54 -21.47 8.13
C ASP A 233 -15.21 -21.07 7.44
N ALA A 234 -15.02 -19.78 7.14
CA ALA A 234 -13.82 -19.27 6.46
C ALA A 234 -12.66 -19.03 7.45
N ALA A 235 -12.10 -20.12 7.98
CA ALA A 235 -11.07 -20.08 9.01
C ALA A 235 -9.80 -19.30 8.60
N GLU A 236 -9.40 -19.39 7.33
CA GLU A 236 -8.22 -18.66 6.80
C GLU A 236 -8.45 -17.15 6.77
N MET A 237 -9.64 -16.70 6.33
CA MET A 237 -10.01 -15.28 6.39
C MET A 237 -10.12 -14.78 7.82
N ALA A 238 -10.72 -15.56 8.72
CA ALA A 238 -10.80 -15.20 10.14
C ALA A 238 -9.40 -15.05 10.77
N ARG A 239 -8.44 -15.92 10.39
CA ARG A 239 -7.05 -15.82 10.83
C ARG A 239 -6.36 -14.58 10.26
N ALA A 240 -6.52 -14.31 8.96
CA ALA A 240 -5.92 -13.15 8.31
C ALA A 240 -6.44 -11.82 8.87
N LEU A 241 -7.76 -11.71 9.11
CA LEU A 241 -8.37 -10.55 9.77
C LEU A 241 -8.05 -10.44 11.26
N GLY A 242 -7.60 -11.53 11.87
CA GLY A 242 -7.12 -11.59 13.24
C GLY A 242 -5.64 -11.24 13.42
N ASP A 243 -4.92 -10.93 12.35
CA ASP A 243 -3.50 -10.60 12.41
C ASP A 243 -3.26 -9.30 13.19
N GLU A 244 -2.41 -9.36 14.23
CA GLU A 244 -2.08 -8.24 15.10
C GLU A 244 -1.46 -7.05 14.34
N ARG A 245 -0.84 -7.32 13.18
CA ARG A 245 -0.31 -6.26 12.30
C ARG A 245 -1.42 -5.36 11.77
N LEU A 246 -2.62 -5.88 11.49
CA LEU A 246 -3.76 -5.04 11.08
C LEU A 246 -4.26 -4.16 12.23
N TRP A 247 -4.26 -4.69 13.46
CA TRP A 247 -4.55 -3.88 14.65
C TRP A 247 -3.51 -2.76 14.81
N THR A 248 -2.24 -3.07 14.64
CA THR A 248 -1.14 -2.10 14.71
C THR A 248 -1.29 -1.03 13.64
N LEU A 249 -1.60 -1.41 12.40
CA LEU A 249 -1.87 -0.49 11.30
C LEU A 249 -3.02 0.48 11.64
N PHE A 250 -4.15 -0.05 12.11
CA PHE A 250 -5.30 0.74 12.53
C PHE A 250 -4.94 1.74 13.66
N GLN A 251 -4.21 1.30 14.69
CA GLN A 251 -3.79 2.19 15.78
C GLN A 251 -2.82 3.28 15.29
N LYS A 252 -1.85 2.94 14.43
CA LYS A 252 -0.94 3.92 13.81
C LYS A 252 -1.72 4.93 12.96
N ARG A 253 -2.65 4.49 12.11
CA ARG A 253 -3.52 5.38 11.30
C ARG A 253 -4.30 6.34 12.18
N ASN A 254 -4.94 5.85 13.23
CA ASN A 254 -5.72 6.71 14.13
C ASN A 254 -4.86 7.75 14.84
N LEU A 255 -3.67 7.37 15.30
CA LEU A 255 -2.72 8.31 15.90
C LEU A 255 -2.30 9.39 14.89
N ILE A 256 -2.02 9.00 13.64
CA ILE A 256 -1.64 9.92 12.57
C ILE A 256 -2.77 10.90 12.25
N VAL A 257 -3.97 10.40 12.02
CA VAL A 257 -5.13 11.23 11.60
C VAL A 257 -5.60 12.14 12.73
N HIS A 258 -5.70 11.66 13.96
CA HIS A 258 -6.33 12.42 15.05
C HIS A 258 -5.35 13.18 15.95
N ARG A 259 -4.08 12.77 15.97
CA ARG A 259 -3.04 13.37 16.83
C ARG A 259 -1.81 13.84 16.05
N ARG A 260 -1.89 13.91 14.71
CA ARG A 260 -0.76 14.19 13.81
C ARG A 260 0.43 13.26 14.05
N GLY A 261 0.18 12.05 14.54
CA GLY A 261 1.21 11.06 14.84
C GLY A 261 1.95 11.31 16.15
N ILE A 262 1.51 12.23 17.01
CA ILE A 262 2.11 12.42 18.34
C ILE A 262 1.68 11.29 19.27
N VAL A 263 2.64 10.52 19.76
CA VAL A 263 2.42 9.38 20.66
C VAL A 263 1.74 9.85 21.94
N ASP A 264 0.57 9.31 22.23
CA ASP A 264 -0.19 9.57 23.45
C ASP A 264 -0.34 8.30 24.31
N ARG A 265 -0.80 8.48 25.55
CA ARG A 265 -0.96 7.37 26.50
C ARG A 265 -1.96 6.34 26.00
N GLN A 266 -3.03 6.78 25.33
CA GLN A 266 -4.06 5.90 24.81
C GLN A 266 -3.50 4.94 23.74
N TYR A 267 -2.64 5.43 22.85
CA TYR A 267 -1.94 4.60 21.87
C TYR A 267 -1.04 3.57 22.53
N LEU A 268 -0.24 3.98 23.53
CA LEU A 268 0.65 3.07 24.26
C LEU A 268 -0.11 1.99 25.01
N ASP A 269 -1.19 2.35 25.71
CA ASP A 269 -2.00 1.40 26.45
C ASP A 269 -2.66 0.36 25.52
N LYS A 270 -2.94 0.71 24.25
CA LYS A 270 -3.53 -0.19 23.25
C LYS A 270 -2.53 -1.06 22.47
N THR A 271 -1.29 -0.62 22.34
CA THR A 271 -0.29 -1.24 21.45
C THR A 271 0.92 -1.82 22.17
N GLY A 272 1.19 -1.38 23.41
CA GLY A 272 2.42 -1.75 24.11
C GLY A 272 3.69 -1.21 23.45
N ALA A 273 3.58 -0.27 22.50
CA ALA A 273 4.74 0.26 21.78
C ALA A 273 5.76 0.90 22.75
N PRO A 274 7.08 0.80 22.49
CA PRO A 274 8.09 1.31 23.40
C PRO A 274 8.36 2.82 23.26
N GLN A 275 7.65 3.52 22.35
CA GLN A 275 7.95 4.91 22.01
C GLN A 275 7.53 5.87 23.14
N PRO A 276 8.31 6.92 23.46
CA PRO A 276 7.95 7.86 24.53
C PRO A 276 6.72 8.72 24.19
N VAL A 277 5.88 9.00 25.19
CA VAL A 277 4.74 9.94 25.06
C VAL A 277 5.25 11.33 24.67
N GLY A 278 4.51 11.99 23.78
CA GLY A 278 4.82 13.33 23.26
C GLY A 278 5.81 13.33 22.10
N THR A 279 6.37 12.18 21.73
CA THR A 279 7.25 12.08 20.55
C THR A 279 6.44 11.84 19.29
N GLN A 280 7.04 12.20 18.16
CA GLN A 280 6.46 11.92 16.86
C GLN A 280 6.63 10.42 16.54
N LEU A 281 5.55 9.76 16.14
CA LEU A 281 5.53 8.37 15.72
C LEU A 281 6.57 8.14 14.62
N VAL A 282 7.49 7.22 14.91
CA VAL A 282 8.43 6.68 13.94
C VAL A 282 7.85 5.40 13.37
N VAL A 283 7.84 5.33 12.05
CA VAL A 283 7.48 4.15 11.25
C VAL A 283 8.65 3.93 10.30
N THR A 284 9.21 2.72 10.31
CA THR A 284 10.32 2.36 9.43
C THR A 284 9.78 1.79 8.10
N PRO A 285 10.59 1.78 7.03
CA PRO A 285 10.24 1.04 5.82
C PRO A 285 9.96 -0.45 6.08
N GLY A 286 10.70 -1.08 6.99
CA GLY A 286 10.44 -2.47 7.42
C GLY A 286 9.07 -2.64 8.10
N ASP A 287 8.61 -1.66 8.89
CA ASP A 287 7.25 -1.66 9.42
C ASP A 287 6.23 -1.63 8.27
N VAL A 288 6.45 -0.76 7.26
CA VAL A 288 5.55 -0.63 6.10
C VAL A 288 5.45 -1.96 5.34
N GLU A 289 6.58 -2.61 5.05
CA GLU A 289 6.62 -3.89 4.34
C GLU A 289 5.87 -4.98 5.13
N SER A 290 6.10 -5.06 6.44
CA SER A 290 5.43 -6.02 7.33
C SER A 290 3.91 -5.80 7.39
N LEU A 291 3.48 -4.55 7.48
CA LEU A 291 2.06 -4.17 7.49
C LEU A 291 1.40 -4.40 6.12
N LEU A 292 2.10 -4.09 5.03
CA LEU A 292 1.63 -4.33 3.66
C LEU A 292 1.37 -5.81 3.42
N ALA A 293 2.27 -6.70 3.88
CA ALA A 293 2.07 -8.14 3.77
C ALA A 293 0.79 -8.61 4.48
N ALA A 294 0.49 -8.07 5.66
CA ALA A 294 -0.75 -8.39 6.38
C ALA A 294 -2.00 -7.90 5.63
N VAL A 295 -1.94 -6.68 5.08
CA VAL A 295 -3.03 -6.07 4.29
C VAL A 295 -3.29 -6.84 3.00
N LEU A 296 -2.24 -7.25 2.30
CA LEU A 296 -2.36 -8.07 1.08
C LEU A 296 -3.00 -9.42 1.40
N LEU A 297 -2.54 -10.11 2.44
CA LEU A 297 -3.09 -11.40 2.85
C LEU A 297 -4.56 -11.29 3.26
N ALA A 298 -4.92 -10.29 4.07
CA ALA A 298 -6.30 -10.08 4.47
C ALA A 298 -7.21 -9.69 3.30
N GLY A 299 -6.74 -8.81 2.42
CA GLY A 299 -7.47 -8.44 1.21
C GLY A 299 -7.69 -9.63 0.28
N GLU A 300 -6.65 -10.45 0.09
CA GLU A 300 -6.72 -11.70 -0.68
C GLU A 300 -7.77 -12.66 -0.13
N GLN A 301 -7.79 -12.89 1.18
CA GLN A 301 -8.76 -13.78 1.80
C GLN A 301 -10.20 -13.26 1.71
N ILE A 302 -10.41 -11.95 1.91
CA ILE A 302 -11.74 -11.34 1.69
C ILE A 302 -12.20 -11.59 0.25
N ILE A 303 -11.33 -11.28 -0.71
CA ILE A 303 -11.63 -11.38 -2.14
C ILE A 303 -11.92 -12.82 -2.54
N GLU A 304 -11.07 -13.77 -2.14
CA GLU A 304 -11.19 -15.18 -2.51
C GLU A 304 -12.44 -15.83 -1.91
N VAL A 305 -12.73 -15.58 -0.63
CA VAL A 305 -13.92 -16.14 0.03
C VAL A 305 -15.19 -15.60 -0.61
N VAL A 306 -15.28 -14.28 -0.80
CA VAL A 306 -16.49 -13.67 -1.38
C VAL A 306 -16.70 -14.09 -2.83
N ALA A 307 -15.62 -14.24 -3.60
CA ALA A 307 -15.69 -14.72 -4.98
C ALA A 307 -16.18 -16.18 -5.09
N ASN A 308 -15.80 -17.05 -4.14
CA ASN A 308 -16.13 -18.47 -4.17
C ASN A 308 -17.52 -18.78 -3.58
N ASP A 309 -17.96 -17.99 -2.61
CA ASP A 309 -19.33 -18.05 -2.07
C ASP A 309 -20.31 -17.22 -2.92
N GLY A 310 -19.82 -16.60 -4.00
CA GLY A 310 -20.52 -15.85 -5.07
C GLY A 310 -21.38 -16.72 -5.98
#